data_AF-M6FMA0-F1
#
_entry.id   AF-M6FMA0-F1
#
_cell.length_a   1.000
_cell.length_b   1.000
_cell.length_c   1.000
_cell.angle_alpha   90.00
_cell.angle_beta   90.00
_cell.angle_gamma   90.00
#
_symmetry.space_group_name_H-M   'P 1'
#
loop_
_entity.id
_entity.type
_entity.pdbx_description
1 polymer ?
#
loop_
_entity_poly.entity_id
_entity_poly.type
_entity_poly.pdbx_seq_one_letter_code
_entity_poly.pdbx_strand_id
1 'polypeptide(L)'
;MALINPHINFNGNAEEAFTFYKSVFGGEFAKIIRFKDLASPEFPVAKKVRNKIMHIALPIGKYNMLMANDVPEAMGRTNEK
;
A
#
# COMPACT_ATOMS: atom_id res chain seq x y z
N MET A 1 18.06 -2.84 -19.08
CA MET A 1 16.85 -3.67 -19.24
C MET A 1 15.68 -2.88 -18.65
N ALA A 2 14.50 -2.90 -19.25
CA ALA A 2 13.32 -2.25 -18.66
C ALA A 2 12.85 -3.04 -17.42
N LEU A 3 12.38 -2.33 -16.39
CA LEU A 3 11.79 -2.90 -15.18
C LEU A 3 10.31 -2.54 -15.12
N ILE A 4 9.48 -3.49 -14.68
CA ILE A 4 8.04 -3.30 -14.49
C ILE A 4 7.73 -3.56 -13.02
N ASN A 5 7.26 -2.54 -12.33
CA ASN A 5 6.91 -2.61 -10.91
C ASN A 5 5.40 -2.35 -10.76
N PRO A 6 4.58 -3.40 -10.60
CA PRO A 6 3.14 -3.26 -10.48
C PRO A 6 2.74 -2.41 -9.27
N HIS A 7 1.73 -1.55 -9.47
CA HIS A 7 1.09 -0.80 -8.39
C HIS A 7 -0.38 -1.22 -8.27
N ILE A 8 -0.75 -1.78 -7.12
CA ILE A 8 -2.06 -2.41 -6.90
C ILE A 8 -2.88 -1.53 -5.95
N ASN A 9 -4.14 -1.30 -6.29
CA ASN A 9 -5.10 -0.62 -5.43
C ASN A 9 -5.93 -1.67 -4.65
N PHE A 10 -6.16 -1.42 -3.36
CA PHE A 10 -7.01 -2.26 -2.51
C PHE A 10 -8.14 -1.46 -1.86
N ASN A 11 -9.22 -2.14 -1.48
CA ASN A 11 -10.37 -1.57 -0.78
C ASN A 11 -10.21 -1.62 0.75
N GLY A 12 -9.00 -1.36 1.29
CA GLY A 12 -8.75 -1.23 2.73
C GLY A 12 -7.99 -2.38 3.39
N ASN A 13 -7.55 -3.38 2.62
CA ASN A 13 -6.83 -4.56 3.10
C ASN A 13 -5.42 -4.69 2.47
N ALA A 14 -4.83 -3.61 1.97
CA ALA A 14 -3.49 -3.65 1.34
C ALA A 14 -2.43 -4.26 2.26
N GLU A 15 -2.42 -3.88 3.54
CA GLU A 15 -1.44 -4.39 4.51
C GLU A 15 -1.60 -5.89 4.80
N GLU A 16 -2.83 -6.37 4.88
CA GLU A 16 -3.13 -7.79 5.09
C GLU A 16 -2.64 -8.60 3.88
N ALA A 17 -3.00 -8.16 2.66
CA ALA A 17 -2.57 -8.78 1.42
C ALA A 17 -1.04 -8.79 1.30
N PHE A 18 -0.38 -7.67 1.59
CA PHE A 18 1.08 -7.58 1.52
C PHE A 18 1.79 -8.38 2.60
N THR A 19 1.19 -8.53 3.79
CA THR A 19 1.70 -9.42 4.84
C THR A 19 1.63 -10.87 4.38
N PHE A 20 0.55 -11.26 3.71
CA PHE A 20 0.45 -12.56 3.07
C PHE A 20 1.50 -12.73 1.95
N TYR A 21 1.64 -11.75 1.05
CA TYR A 21 2.64 -11.81 -0.03
C TYR A 21 4.07 -11.91 0.52
N LYS A 22 4.39 -11.16 1.58
CA LYS A 22 5.67 -11.28 2.30
C LYS A 22 5.87 -12.70 2.84
N SER A 23 4.82 -13.34 3.38
CA SER A 23 4.93 -14.72 3.89
C SER A 23 5.21 -15.76 2.79
N VAL A 24 4.78 -15.48 1.56
CA VAL A 24 4.94 -16.38 0.39
C VAL A 24 6.25 -16.12 -0.34
N PHE A 25 6.57 -14.86 -0.64
CA PHE A 25 7.76 -14.47 -1.40
C PHE A 25 9.00 -14.26 -0.53
N GLY A 26 8.82 -14.14 0.78
CA GLY A 26 9.87 -13.74 1.70
C GLY A 26 10.23 -12.25 1.59
N GLY A 27 11.40 -11.91 2.11
CA GLY A 27 11.90 -10.52 2.12
C GLY A 27 11.30 -9.67 3.23
N GLU A 28 11.55 -8.37 3.17
CA GLU A 28 11.10 -7.38 4.15
C GLU A 28 10.45 -6.20 3.41
N PHE A 29 9.48 -5.55 4.06
CA PHE A 29 8.87 -4.36 3.46
C PHE A 29 9.92 -3.25 3.35
N ALA A 30 10.10 -2.74 2.14
CA ALA A 30 10.98 -1.60 1.90
C ALA A 30 10.37 -0.31 2.45
N LYS A 31 9.03 -0.22 2.45
CA LYS A 31 8.32 0.94 2.96
C LYS A 31 6.89 0.59 3.36
N ILE A 32 6.44 1.23 4.44
CA ILE A 32 5.03 1.29 4.85
C ILE A 32 4.76 2.74 5.25
N ILE A 33 3.88 3.42 4.52
CA ILE A 33 3.42 4.78 4.79
C ILE A 33 1.90 4.72 4.97
N ARG A 34 1.42 5.25 6.09
CA ARG A 34 -0.01 5.39 6.38
C ARG A 34 -0.44 6.83 6.19
N PHE A 35 -1.74 7.04 6.00
CA PHE A 35 -2.27 8.41 5.89
C PHE A 35 -1.99 9.25 7.14
N LYS A 36 -1.98 8.66 8.35
CA LYS A 36 -1.64 9.40 9.57
C LYS A 36 -0.24 10.00 9.55
N ASP A 37 0.69 9.43 8.77
CA ASP A 37 2.08 9.89 8.70
C ASP A 37 2.19 11.18 7.86
N LEU A 38 1.14 11.53 7.11
CA LEU A 38 0.99 12.83 6.44
C LEU A 38 0.22 13.87 7.25
N ALA A 39 -0.34 13.49 8.41
CA ALA A 39 -1.18 14.41 9.17
C ALA A 39 -0.35 15.60 9.65
N SER A 40 -0.81 16.80 9.32
CA SER A 40 -0.26 18.06 9.82
C SER A 40 -1.41 18.97 10.28
N PRO A 41 -1.12 20.05 11.02
CA PRO A 41 -2.14 21.04 11.38
C PRO A 41 -2.87 21.62 10.16
N GLU A 42 -2.15 21.74 9.03
CA GLU A 42 -2.68 22.26 7.76
C GLU A 42 -3.42 21.19 6.94
N PHE A 43 -3.07 19.91 7.14
CA PHE A 43 -3.67 18.75 6.48
C PHE A 43 -4.18 17.73 7.49
N PRO A 44 -5.34 17.99 8.13
CA PRO A 44 -5.92 17.08 9.10
C PRO A 44 -6.43 15.80 8.40
N VAL A 45 -5.92 14.65 8.82
CA VAL A 45 -6.33 13.35 8.29
C VAL A 45 -7.50 12.80 9.11
N ALA A 46 -8.61 12.48 8.44
CA ALA A 46 -9.79 11.95 9.10
C ALA A 46 -9.51 10.62 9.82
N LYS A 47 -10.06 10.44 11.04
CA LYS A 47 -9.84 9.24 11.87
C LYS A 47 -10.13 7.93 11.12
N LYS A 48 -11.14 7.92 10.24
CA LYS A 48 -11.55 6.75 9.46
C LYS A 48 -10.50 6.25 8.45
N VAL A 49 -9.63 7.12 7.94
CA VAL A 49 -8.62 6.75 6.93
C VAL A 49 -7.20 6.72 7.51
N ARG A 50 -6.98 7.23 8.73
CA ARG A 50 -5.64 7.43 9.30
C ARG A 50 -4.74 6.18 9.28
N ASN A 51 -5.33 4.99 9.47
CA ASN A 51 -4.59 3.74 9.52
C ASN A 51 -4.49 3.04 8.16
N LYS A 52 -5.21 3.49 7.14
CA LYS A 52 -5.15 2.93 5.79
C LYS A 52 -3.76 3.16 5.19
N ILE A 53 -3.34 2.25 4.33
CA ILE A 53 -2.05 2.31 3.64
C ILE A 53 -2.13 3.38 2.55
N MET A 54 -1.24 4.36 2.64
CA MET A 54 -1.02 5.30 1.55
C MET A 54 -0.02 4.71 0.54
N HIS A 55 1.00 4.03 1.03
CA HIS A 55 1.98 3.35 0.19
C HIS A 55 2.64 2.20 0.95
N ILE A 56 2.64 1.02 0.36
CA ILE A 56 3.41 -0.14 0.83
C ILE A 56 4.24 -0.68 -0.33
N ALA A 57 5.46 -1.13 -0.03
CA ALA A 57 6.39 -1.64 -1.02
C ALA A 57 7.08 -2.92 -0.52
N LEU A 58 7.03 -3.98 -1.34
CA LEU A 58 7.64 -5.28 -1.08
C LEU A 58 8.57 -5.65 -2.26
N PRO A 59 9.89 -5.71 -2.04
CA PRO A 59 10.82 -6.21 -3.03
C PRO A 59 10.51 -7.69 -3.34
N ILE A 60 10.45 -8.03 -4.62
CA ILE A 60 10.25 -9.40 -5.09
C ILE A 60 11.41 -9.79 -6.03
N GLY A 61 12.30 -10.63 -5.52
CA GLY A 61 13.55 -10.99 -6.21
C GLY A 61 14.57 -9.85 -6.21
N LYS A 62 15.46 -9.81 -7.22
CA LYS A 62 16.62 -8.90 -7.25
C LYS A 62 16.32 -7.48 -7.76
N TYR A 63 15.30 -7.32 -8.60
CA TYR A 63 15.12 -6.08 -9.38
C TYR A 63 13.70 -5.52 -9.34
N ASN A 64 12.72 -6.31 -8.92
CA ASN A 64 11.31 -5.93 -9.03
C ASN A 64 10.73 -5.58 -7.65
N MET A 65 9.70 -4.74 -7.67
CA MET A 65 8.98 -4.27 -6.50
C MET A 65 7.48 -4.41 -6.73
N LEU A 66 6.77 -5.00 -5.78
CA LEU A 66 5.32 -4.85 -5.67
C LEU A 66 5.02 -3.62 -4.82
N MET A 67 4.10 -2.79 -5.29
CA MET A 67 3.67 -1.59 -4.58
C MET A 67 2.16 -1.56 -4.48
N ALA A 68 1.63 -0.92 -3.44
CA ALA A 68 0.19 -0.77 -3.29
C ALA A 68 -0.24 0.39 -2.40
N ASN A 69 -1.52 0.70 -2.46
CA ASN A 69 -2.22 1.57 -1.51
C ASN A 69 -3.66 1.08 -1.27
N ASP A 70 -4.25 1.57 -0.18
CA ASP A 70 -5.69 1.50 0.03
C ASP A 70 -6.36 2.71 -0.64
N VAL A 71 -7.44 2.46 -1.37
CA VAL A 71 -8.25 3.50 -2.01
C VAL A 71 -9.12 4.17 -0.93
N PRO A 72 -9.07 5.50 -0.79
CA PRO A 72 -10.00 6.22 0.07
C PRO A 72 -11.44 6.00 -0.41
N GLU A 73 -12.38 5.75 0.51
CA GLU A 73 -13.80 5.52 0.18
C GLU A 73 -14.42 6.65 -0.67
N ALA A 74 -13.94 7.88 -0.51
CA ALA A 74 -14.38 9.04 -1.28
C ALA A 74 -14.08 8.93 -2.78
N MET A 75 -13.11 8.10 -3.17
CA MET A 75 -12.75 7.81 -4.56
C MET A 75 -13.49 6.59 -5.12
N GLY A 76 -14.43 6.02 -4.36
CA GLY A 76 -15.14 4.80 -4.73
C GLY A 76 -14.35 3.53 -4.40
N ARG A 77 -14.74 2.43 -5.04
CA ARG A 77 -14.11 1.11 -4.88
C ARG A 77 -13.32 0.74 -6.13
N THR A 78 -12.18 0.10 -5.95
CA THR A 78 -11.46 -0.56 -7.05
C THR A 78 -12.02 -1.95 -7.28
N ASN A 79 -11.94 -2.43 -8.52
CA ASN A 79 -12.26 -3.83 -8.81
C ASN A 79 -11.11 -4.73 -8.30
N GLU A 80 -11.47 -5.79 -7.59
CA GLU A 80 -10.57 -6.83 -7.05
C GLU A 80 -10.93 -8.24 -7.59
N LYS A 81 -11.86 -8.31 -8.54
CA LYS A 81 -12.34 -9.55 -9.17
C LYS A 81 -12.01 -9.61 -10.65
#